data_AF-A0A7X6V465-F1
#
_entry.id   AF-A0A7X6V465-F1
#
_cell.length_a   1.000
_cell.length_b   1.000
_cell.length_c   1.000
_cell.angle_alpha   90.00
_cell.angle_beta   90.00
_cell.angle_gamma   90.00
#
_symmetry.space_group_name_H-M   'P 1'
#
loop_
_entity.id
_entity.type
_entity.pdbx_description
1 polymer ?
#
loop_
_entity_poly.entity_id
_entity_poly.type
_entity_poly.pdbx_seq_one_letter_code
_entity_poly.pdbx_strand_id
1 'polypeptide(L)'
;GDTMRNFMLDFKDLIYVVIERVIVPLLPLFIFGIFLQMGAEGKVSAIMGMFLKIIVIIFIMHVVLLVMQFVVAGAIARKNPFKALYTMLPAYMTALGTQSSAATIPVTLAQTIKNGVREEIASFVIPLCATINLAGSILKIVACAYAISLSMGMNVGLDLYAGFICMLGILMVAAPGVPGGAIMASIGLIASMLGFDSSMQGLMIALYIAMDGFGTAANVTGDGAIALIINTIKTKSSPETVTAE
;
A
#
# COMPACT_ATOMS: atom_id res chain seq x y z
N GLY A 1 4.99 17.92 26.86
CA GLY A 1 5.06 16.89 25.81
C GLY A 1 3.68 16.29 25.56
N ASP A 2 3.05 15.76 26.61
CA ASP A 2 1.83 14.95 26.46
C ASP A 2 0.61 15.71 25.92
N THR A 3 0.41 16.98 26.26
CA THR A 3 -0.69 17.79 25.69
C THR A 3 -0.56 17.94 24.17
N MET A 4 0.65 18.22 23.67
CA MET A 4 0.90 18.34 22.24
C MET A 4 0.77 16.98 21.55
N ARG A 5 1.24 15.90 22.18
CA ARG A 5 1.06 14.53 21.66
C ARG A 5 -0.41 14.18 21.54
N ASN A 6 -1.19 14.39 22.59
CA ASN A 6 -2.62 14.06 22.59
C ASN A 6 -3.38 14.89 21.57
N PHE A 7 -3.10 16.19 21.48
CA PHE A 7 -3.66 17.04 20.42
C PHE A 7 -3.37 16.49 19.01
N MET A 8 -2.14 16.07 18.73
CA MET A 8 -1.77 15.50 17.43
C MET A 8 -2.47 14.16 17.16
N LEU A 9 -2.69 13.34 18.18
CA LEU A 9 -3.43 12.08 18.06
C LEU A 9 -4.92 12.34 17.78
N ASP A 10 -5.55 13.24 18.52
CA ASP A 10 -6.95 13.62 18.31
C ASP A 10 -7.15 14.24 16.91
N PHE A 11 -6.21 15.08 16.47
CA PHE A 11 -6.23 15.66 15.13
C PHE A 11 -6.07 14.59 14.04
N LYS A 12 -5.17 13.61 14.23
CA LYS A 12 -5.05 12.46 13.34
C LYS A 12 -6.39 11.72 13.26
N ASP A 13 -7.02 11.41 14.38
CA ASP A 13 -8.29 10.69 14.40
C ASP A 13 -9.42 11.48 13.71
N LEU A 14 -9.45 12.80 13.86
CA LEU A 14 -10.35 13.66 13.10
C LEU A 14 -10.15 13.52 11.59
N ILE A 15 -8.90 13.54 11.11
CA ILE A 15 -8.59 13.38 9.68
C ILE A 15 -9.05 12.01 9.17
N TYR A 16 -8.88 10.95 9.96
CA TYR A 16 -9.36 9.61 9.61
C TYR A 16 -10.88 9.61 9.44
N VAL A 17 -11.62 10.20 10.38
CA VAL A 17 -13.08 10.30 10.31
C VAL A 17 -13.52 11.11 9.09
N VAL A 18 -12.84 12.21 8.76
CA VAL A 18 -13.15 13.02 7.56
C VAL A 18 -12.95 12.21 6.28
N ILE A 19 -11.83 11.47 6.16
CA ILE A 19 -11.58 10.64 4.97
C ILE A 19 -12.67 9.58 4.84
N GLU A 20 -12.97 8.84 5.91
CA GLU A 20 -13.89 7.71 5.87
C GLU A 20 -15.36 8.13 5.70
N ARG A 21 -15.78 9.19 6.39
CA ARG A 21 -17.20 9.58 6.46
C ARG A 21 -17.60 10.65 5.44
N VAL A 22 -16.65 11.38 4.87
CA VAL A 22 -16.93 12.48 3.93
C VAL A 22 -16.28 12.22 2.58
N ILE A 23 -14.96 12.02 2.55
CA ILE A 23 -14.24 11.90 1.27
C ILE A 23 -14.64 10.60 0.54
N VAL A 24 -14.50 9.44 1.18
CA VAL A 24 -14.77 8.14 0.56
C VAL A 24 -16.20 8.03 0.01
N PRO A 25 -17.26 8.46 0.73
CA PRO A 25 -18.62 8.48 0.19
C PRO A 25 -18.84 9.44 -0.99
N LEU A 26 -18.06 10.53 -1.08
CA LEU A 26 -18.14 11.49 -2.18
C LEU A 26 -17.27 11.10 -3.39
N LEU A 27 -16.29 10.20 -3.23
CA LEU A 27 -15.42 9.74 -4.31
C LEU A 27 -16.18 9.23 -5.55
N PRO A 28 -17.26 8.42 -5.42
CA PRO A 28 -18.01 7.99 -6.60
C PRO A 28 -18.56 9.15 -7.44
N LEU A 29 -19.06 10.20 -6.78
CA LEU A 29 -19.56 11.40 -7.47
C LEU A 29 -18.43 12.18 -8.12
N PHE A 30 -17.30 12.32 -7.43
CA PHE A 30 -16.10 12.96 -7.98
C PHE A 30 -15.58 12.23 -9.22
N ILE A 31 -15.42 10.90 -9.14
CA ILE A 31 -14.98 10.04 -10.23
C ILE A 31 -15.95 10.15 -11.41
N PHE A 32 -17.25 10.12 -11.15
CA PHE A 32 -18.27 10.32 -12.18
C PHE A 32 -18.13 11.68 -12.88
N GLY A 33 -17.90 12.76 -12.13
CA GLY A 33 -17.67 14.10 -12.69
C GLY A 33 -16.45 14.16 -13.61
N ILE A 34 -15.34 13.51 -13.23
CA ILE A 34 -14.14 13.39 -14.07
C ILE A 34 -14.45 12.65 -15.37
N PHE A 35 -15.13 11.50 -15.30
CA PHE A 35 -15.53 10.75 -16.50
C PHE A 35 -16.50 11.52 -17.40
N LEU A 36 -17.43 12.30 -16.82
CA LEU A 36 -18.31 13.18 -17.59
C LEU A 36 -17.53 14.26 -18.35
N GLN A 37 -16.62 14.95 -17.66
CA GLN A 37 -15.77 15.98 -18.28
C GLN A 37 -14.95 15.39 -19.42
N MET A 38 -14.30 14.25 -19.20
CA MET A 38 -13.53 13.55 -20.23
C MET A 38 -14.42 13.09 -21.39
N GLY A 39 -15.67 12.73 -21.12
CA GLY A 39 -16.67 12.36 -22.12
C GLY A 39 -17.00 13.54 -23.02
N ALA A 40 -17.18 14.71 -22.43
CA ALA A 40 -17.39 15.96 -23.17
C ALA A 40 -16.18 16.34 -24.03
N GLU A 41 -14.96 16.01 -23.59
CA GLU A 41 -13.72 16.22 -24.35
C GLU A 41 -13.48 15.14 -25.44
N GLY A 42 -14.32 14.10 -25.54
CA GLY A 42 -14.17 13.01 -26.49
C GLY A 42 -13.01 12.05 -26.19
N LYS A 43 -12.44 12.10 -24.99
CA LYS A 43 -11.23 11.33 -24.61
C LYS A 43 -11.53 9.98 -23.93
N VAL A 44 -12.80 9.70 -23.61
CA VAL A 44 -13.20 8.54 -22.80
C VAL A 44 -12.81 7.19 -23.42
N SER A 45 -13.03 6.97 -24.71
CA SER A 45 -12.80 5.64 -25.30
C SER A 45 -11.32 5.24 -25.29
N ALA A 46 -10.42 6.19 -25.59
CA ALA A 46 -8.98 5.97 -25.57
C ALA A 46 -8.47 5.65 -24.15
N ILE A 47 -9.04 6.31 -23.14
CA ILE A 47 -8.59 6.18 -21.75
C ILE A 47 -9.17 4.92 -21.10
N MET A 48 -10.44 4.58 -21.35
CA MET A 48 -11.05 3.34 -20.84
C MET A 48 -10.36 2.08 -21.39
N GLY A 49 -9.97 2.08 -22.67
CA GLY A 49 -9.21 0.96 -23.25
C GLY A 49 -7.82 0.78 -22.64
N MET A 50 -7.22 1.85 -22.13
CA MET A 50 -5.94 1.83 -21.44
C MET A 50 -6.07 1.39 -19.99
N PHE A 51 -7.17 1.74 -19.33
CA PHE A 51 -7.43 1.42 -17.91
C PHE A 51 -7.34 -0.07 -17.62
N LEU A 52 -8.02 -0.91 -18.42
CA LEU A 52 -7.99 -2.35 -18.21
C LEU A 52 -6.56 -2.92 -18.33
N LYS A 53 -5.78 -2.42 -19.29
CA LYS A 53 -4.38 -2.83 -19.47
C LYS A 53 -3.54 -2.45 -18.25
N ILE A 54 -3.70 -1.23 -17.75
CA ILE A 54 -2.98 -0.76 -16.56
C ILE A 54 -3.35 -1.60 -15.33
N ILE A 55 -4.64 -1.87 -15.11
CA ILE A 55 -5.11 -2.71 -14.00
C ILE A 55 -4.47 -4.10 -14.06
N VAL A 56 -4.47 -4.75 -15.22
CA VAL A 56 -3.89 -6.09 -15.39
C VAL A 56 -2.38 -6.08 -15.13
N ILE A 57 -1.66 -5.10 -15.68
CA ILE A 57 -0.21 -4.98 -15.46
C ILE A 57 0.09 -4.78 -13.97
N ILE A 58 -0.63 -3.87 -13.31
CA ILE A 58 -0.44 -3.59 -11.88
C ILE A 58 -0.77 -4.83 -11.05
N PHE A 59 -1.81 -5.59 -11.38
CA PHE A 59 -2.12 -6.84 -10.71
C PHE A 59 -0.96 -7.84 -10.81
N ILE A 60 -0.39 -8.03 -12.01
CA ILE A 60 0.78 -8.88 -12.22
C ILE A 60 1.97 -8.39 -11.38
N MET A 61 2.22 -7.08 -11.36
CA MET A 61 3.30 -6.49 -10.57
C MET A 61 3.13 -6.74 -9.06
N HIS A 62 1.90 -6.70 -8.52
CA HIS A 62 1.65 -7.06 -7.12
C HIS A 62 1.94 -8.53 -6.83
N VAL A 63 1.55 -9.43 -7.74
CA VAL A 63 1.89 -10.86 -7.61
C VAL A 63 3.40 -11.06 -7.59
N VAL A 64 4.11 -10.43 -8.52
CA VAL A 64 5.59 -10.48 -8.58
C VAL A 64 6.21 -9.91 -7.30
N LEU A 65 5.72 -8.77 -6.81
CA LEU A 65 6.19 -8.17 -5.55
C LEU A 65 6.06 -9.15 -4.38
N LEU A 66 4.89 -9.75 -4.20
CA LEU A 66 4.64 -10.70 -3.10
C LEU A 66 5.50 -11.95 -3.23
N VAL A 67 5.62 -12.52 -4.42
CA VAL A 67 6.48 -13.68 -4.65
C VAL A 67 7.93 -13.33 -4.31
N MET A 68 8.45 -12.19 -4.76
CA MET A 68 9.82 -11.77 -4.43
C MET A 68 10.02 -11.58 -2.93
N GLN A 69 9.10 -10.90 -2.23
CA GLN A 69 9.17 -10.69 -0.79
C GLN A 69 9.21 -12.02 -0.02
N PHE A 70 8.34 -12.97 -0.38
CA PHE A 70 8.28 -14.26 0.28
C PHE A 70 9.45 -15.17 -0.09
N VAL A 71 9.98 -15.12 -1.32
CA VAL A 71 11.21 -15.83 -1.70
C VAL A 71 12.39 -15.35 -0.85
N VAL A 72 12.56 -14.04 -0.70
CA VAL A 72 13.62 -13.48 0.16
C VAL A 72 13.40 -13.87 1.62
N ALA A 73 12.19 -13.72 2.14
CA ALA A 73 11.87 -14.09 3.51
C ALA A 73 12.06 -15.60 3.77
N GLY A 74 11.65 -16.46 2.84
CA GLY A 74 11.81 -17.90 2.89
C GLY A 74 13.27 -18.34 2.83
N ALA A 75 14.09 -17.68 2.00
CA ALA A 75 15.53 -17.93 1.94
C ALA A 75 16.22 -17.58 3.27
N ILE A 76 15.88 -16.45 3.88
CA ILE A 76 16.46 -16.01 5.16
C ILE A 76 15.99 -16.92 6.30
N ALA A 77 14.67 -17.17 6.38
CA ALA A 77 14.02 -17.95 7.43
C ALA A 77 14.16 -19.47 7.26
N ARG A 78 14.73 -19.93 6.15
CA ARG A 78 14.79 -21.35 5.75
C ARG A 78 13.41 -22.01 5.76
N LYS A 79 12.40 -21.29 5.27
CA LYS A 79 11.00 -21.75 5.15
C LYS A 79 10.58 -21.79 3.68
N ASN A 80 9.65 -22.67 3.34
CA ASN A 80 9.08 -22.71 1.99
C ASN A 80 8.31 -21.40 1.72
N PRO A 81 8.72 -20.59 0.72
CA PRO A 81 8.15 -19.27 0.47
C PRO A 81 6.69 -19.34 0.00
N PHE A 82 6.33 -20.32 -0.82
CA PHE A 82 4.97 -20.49 -1.33
C PHE A 82 4.01 -20.96 -0.24
N LYS A 83 4.46 -21.85 0.64
CA LYS A 83 3.67 -22.25 1.82
C LYS A 83 3.42 -21.05 2.73
N ALA A 84 4.47 -20.24 2.97
CA ALA A 84 4.35 -19.05 3.81
C ALA A 84 3.41 -17.99 3.21
N LEU A 85 3.50 -17.76 1.91
CA LEU A 85 2.59 -16.87 1.18
C LEU A 85 1.15 -17.39 1.23
N TYR A 86 0.93 -18.69 1.01
CA TYR A 86 -0.39 -19.31 1.07
C TYR A 86 -1.05 -19.18 2.44
N THR A 87 -0.29 -19.31 3.53
CA THR A 87 -0.81 -19.07 4.89
C THR A 87 -1.37 -17.67 5.07
N MET A 88 -0.83 -16.66 4.36
CA MET A 88 -1.31 -15.28 4.44
C MET A 88 -2.59 -15.01 3.63
N LEU A 89 -3.07 -15.97 2.84
CA LEU A 89 -4.24 -15.78 1.98
C LEU A 89 -5.48 -15.23 2.71
N PRO A 90 -5.82 -15.65 3.95
CA PRO A 90 -6.93 -15.04 4.68
C PRO A 90 -6.73 -13.53 4.92
N ALA A 91 -5.52 -13.10 5.29
CA ALA A 91 -5.20 -11.69 5.49
C ALA A 91 -5.29 -10.91 4.16
N TYR A 92 -4.77 -11.50 3.07
CA TYR A 92 -4.91 -10.94 1.72
C TYR A 92 -6.38 -10.71 1.35
N MET A 93 -7.23 -11.73 1.53
CA MET A 93 -8.66 -11.65 1.19
C MET A 93 -9.41 -10.66 2.06
N THR A 94 -9.08 -10.58 3.36
CA THR A 94 -9.65 -9.56 4.25
C THR A 94 -9.29 -8.16 3.78
N ALA A 95 -8.00 -7.88 3.51
CA ALA A 95 -7.57 -6.57 3.04
C ALA A 95 -8.10 -6.21 1.64
N LEU A 96 -8.30 -7.20 0.78
CA LEU A 96 -8.93 -6.99 -0.53
C LEU A 96 -10.36 -6.47 -0.38
N GLY A 97 -11.11 -6.99 0.59
CA GLY A 97 -12.48 -6.57 0.88
C GLY A 97 -12.58 -5.28 1.69
N THR A 98 -11.79 -5.14 2.75
CA THR A 98 -11.84 -3.97 3.65
C THR A 98 -11.13 -2.75 3.07
N GLN A 99 -10.16 -2.96 2.18
CA GLN A 99 -9.26 -1.94 1.65
C GLN A 99 -8.48 -1.19 2.74
N SER A 100 -8.42 -1.72 3.96
CA SER A 100 -7.72 -1.10 5.10
C SER A 100 -6.71 -2.06 5.72
N SER A 101 -5.45 -1.62 5.80
CA SER A 101 -4.39 -2.33 6.52
C SER A 101 -4.70 -2.40 8.01
N ALA A 102 -5.16 -1.29 8.59
CA ALA A 102 -5.49 -1.19 10.01
C ALA A 102 -6.61 -2.16 10.42
N ALA A 103 -7.69 -2.23 9.62
CA ALA A 103 -8.79 -3.17 9.87
C ALA A 103 -8.37 -4.65 9.74
N THR A 104 -7.28 -4.92 9.02
CA THR A 104 -6.82 -6.28 8.74
C THR A 104 -5.78 -6.78 9.75
N ILE A 105 -5.25 -5.92 10.63
CA ILE A 105 -4.23 -6.25 11.64
C ILE A 105 -4.54 -7.56 12.40
N PRO A 106 -5.75 -7.80 12.95
CA PRO A 106 -6.03 -9.02 13.72
C PRO A 106 -5.86 -10.29 12.89
N VAL A 107 -6.27 -10.26 11.62
CA VAL A 107 -6.17 -11.40 10.70
C VAL A 107 -4.71 -11.61 10.28
N THR A 108 -4.01 -10.52 9.94
CA THR A 108 -2.59 -10.54 9.58
C THR A 108 -1.73 -11.10 10.72
N LEU A 109 -1.98 -10.67 11.95
CA LEU A 109 -1.30 -11.16 13.15
C LEU A 109 -1.48 -12.68 13.30
N ALA A 110 -2.73 -13.15 13.25
CA ALA A 110 -3.04 -14.58 13.38
C ALA A 110 -2.37 -15.43 12.29
N GLN A 111 -2.38 -14.99 11.02
CA GLN A 111 -1.70 -15.72 9.94
C GLN A 111 -0.18 -15.67 10.06
N THR A 112 0.38 -14.57 10.56
CA THR A 112 1.82 -14.42 10.79
C THR A 112 2.31 -15.36 11.89
N ILE A 113 1.55 -15.50 12.98
CA ILE A 113 1.82 -16.48 14.05
C ILE A 113 1.70 -17.90 13.49
N LYS A 114 0.67 -18.18 12.67
CA LYS A 114 0.51 -19.48 11.98
C LYS A 114 1.66 -19.80 11.03
N ASN A 115 2.33 -18.77 10.49
CA ASN A 115 3.56 -18.89 9.73
C ASN A 115 4.80 -19.18 10.59
N GLY A 116 4.64 -19.37 11.90
CA GLY A 116 5.69 -19.73 12.85
C GLY A 116 6.58 -18.56 13.22
N VAL A 117 6.02 -17.35 13.30
CA VAL A 117 6.66 -16.19 13.94
C VAL A 117 6.24 -16.15 15.41
N ARG A 118 7.17 -15.85 16.32
CA ARG A 118 6.85 -15.69 17.74
C ARG A 118 5.82 -14.57 17.94
N GLU A 119 4.83 -14.81 18.78
CA GLU A 119 3.74 -13.86 19.05
C GLU A 119 4.25 -12.48 19.47
N GLU A 120 5.23 -12.42 20.38
CA GLU A 120 5.87 -11.15 20.80
C GLU A 120 6.44 -10.34 19.62
N ILE A 121 6.98 -11.01 18.60
CA ILE A 121 7.54 -10.37 17.41
C ILE A 121 6.42 -9.95 16.47
N ALA A 122 5.44 -10.83 16.23
CA ALA A 122 4.33 -10.55 15.34
C ALA A 122 3.46 -9.39 15.87
N SER A 123 3.17 -9.37 17.16
CA SER A 123 2.37 -8.32 17.83
C SER A 123 3.04 -6.94 17.80
N PHE A 124 4.35 -6.88 17.61
CA PHE A 124 5.08 -5.62 17.39
C PHE A 124 5.18 -5.27 15.89
N VAL A 125 5.65 -6.21 15.07
CA VAL A 125 5.96 -5.96 13.66
C VAL A 125 4.70 -5.68 12.85
N ILE A 126 3.62 -6.43 13.05
CA ILE A 126 2.41 -6.30 12.21
C ILE A 126 1.73 -4.93 12.38
N PRO A 127 1.43 -4.43 13.60
CA PRO A 127 0.83 -3.10 13.74
C PRO A 127 1.74 -1.98 13.26
N LEU A 128 3.06 -2.11 13.46
CA LEU A 128 4.04 -1.14 12.97
C LEU A 128 4.05 -1.09 11.43
N CYS A 129 4.22 -2.24 10.78
CA CYS A 129 4.30 -2.35 9.33
C CYS A 129 2.97 -1.98 8.64
N ALA A 130 1.82 -2.26 9.25
CA ALA A 130 0.52 -1.83 8.73
C ALA A 130 0.41 -0.30 8.54
N THR A 131 1.29 0.48 9.19
CA THR A 131 1.36 1.94 9.05
C THR A 131 2.51 2.38 8.13
N ILE A 132 3.71 1.79 8.27
CA ILE A 132 4.92 2.30 7.61
C ILE A 132 5.32 1.55 6.34
N ASN A 133 4.79 0.34 6.12
CA ASN A 133 5.14 -0.52 4.99
C ASN A 133 4.02 -0.57 3.96
N LEU A 134 3.99 0.44 3.08
CA LEU A 134 2.98 0.58 2.02
C LEU A 134 3.53 0.22 0.63
N ALA A 135 4.29 -0.88 0.53
CA ALA A 135 5.00 -1.25 -0.70
C ALA A 135 4.08 -1.49 -1.92
N GLY A 136 2.93 -2.14 -1.74
CA GLY A 136 1.92 -2.33 -2.78
C GLY A 136 1.28 -1.01 -3.21
N SER A 137 0.95 -0.14 -2.24
CA SER A 137 0.42 1.20 -2.54
C SER A 137 1.43 2.06 -3.30
N ILE A 138 2.70 2.06 -2.90
CA ILE A 138 3.80 2.78 -3.59
C ILE A 138 3.95 2.26 -5.02
N LEU A 139 4.03 0.94 -5.20
CA LEU A 139 4.14 0.32 -6.52
C LEU A 139 3.01 0.78 -7.43
N LYS A 140 1.77 0.74 -6.93
CA LYS A 140 0.59 1.19 -7.67
C LYS A 140 0.66 2.67 -8.01
N ILE A 141 0.99 3.54 -7.05
CA ILE A 141 1.07 4.99 -7.27
C ILE A 141 2.08 5.29 -8.37
N VAL A 142 3.26 4.69 -8.29
CA VAL A 142 4.33 4.91 -9.27
C VAL A 142 3.93 4.36 -10.64
N ALA A 143 3.36 3.16 -10.70
CA ALA A 143 2.94 2.54 -11.96
C ALA A 143 1.80 3.32 -12.63
N CYS A 144 0.78 3.75 -11.87
CA CYS A 144 -0.32 4.56 -12.39
C CYS A 144 0.18 5.93 -12.87
N ALA A 145 1.01 6.62 -12.07
CA ALA A 145 1.58 7.89 -12.47
C ALA A 145 2.38 7.75 -13.77
N TYR A 146 3.25 6.74 -13.85
CA TYR A 146 4.04 6.49 -15.05
C TYR A 146 3.18 6.19 -16.28
N ALA A 147 2.16 5.34 -16.13
CA ALA A 147 1.24 5.04 -17.22
C ALA A 147 0.46 6.28 -17.70
N ILE A 148 -0.01 7.12 -16.77
CA ILE A 148 -0.71 8.38 -17.11
C ILE A 148 0.25 9.35 -17.80
N SER A 149 1.46 9.55 -17.29
CA SER A 149 2.48 10.39 -17.92
C SER A 149 2.74 9.97 -19.37
N LEU A 150 2.94 8.68 -19.62
CA LEU A 150 3.14 8.14 -20.98
C LEU A 150 1.89 8.36 -21.86
N SER A 151 0.69 8.15 -21.32
CA SER A 151 -0.56 8.30 -22.05
C SER A 151 -0.83 9.74 -22.52
N MET A 152 -0.35 10.71 -21.73
CA MET A 152 -0.50 12.14 -22.00
C MET A 152 0.69 12.73 -22.75
N GLY A 153 1.65 11.89 -23.19
CA GLY A 153 2.84 12.34 -23.91
C GLY A 153 3.84 13.11 -23.05
N MET A 154 3.76 13.01 -21.72
CA MET A 154 4.72 13.63 -20.81
C MET A 154 6.01 12.82 -20.83
N ASN A 155 7.12 13.46 -21.25
CA ASN A 155 8.44 12.87 -21.21
C ASN A 155 9.10 13.14 -19.85
N VAL A 156 8.63 12.44 -18.83
CA VAL A 156 9.19 12.54 -17.47
C VAL A 156 10.38 11.58 -17.36
N GLY A 157 11.55 12.13 -17.08
CA GLY A 157 12.78 11.36 -16.93
C GLY A 157 12.76 10.39 -15.75
N LEU A 158 13.54 9.32 -15.86
CA LEU A 158 13.69 8.31 -14.80
C LEU A 158 14.33 8.89 -13.53
N ASP A 159 15.13 9.94 -13.66
CA ASP A 159 15.71 10.73 -12.57
C ASP A 159 14.63 11.39 -11.71
N LEU A 160 13.63 12.01 -12.34
CA LEU A 160 12.51 12.61 -11.62
C LEU A 160 11.67 11.53 -10.91
N TYR A 161 11.44 10.39 -11.58
CA TYR A 161 10.74 9.25 -10.96
C TYR A 161 11.51 8.65 -9.79
N ALA A 162 12.84 8.57 -9.84
CA ALA A 162 13.65 8.13 -8.72
C ALA A 162 13.49 9.07 -7.51
N GLY A 163 13.56 10.38 -7.74
CA GLY A 163 13.28 11.38 -6.71
C GLY A 163 11.86 11.28 -6.15
N PHE A 164 10.87 11.11 -7.02
CA PHE A 164 9.47 10.92 -6.64
C PHE A 164 9.27 9.67 -5.78
N ILE A 165 9.86 8.53 -6.14
CA ILE A 165 9.78 7.28 -5.35
C ILE A 165 10.39 7.47 -3.95
N CYS A 166 11.54 8.13 -3.85
CA CYS A 166 12.19 8.41 -2.56
C CYS A 166 11.30 9.29 -1.67
N MET A 167 10.77 10.38 -2.22
CA MET A 167 9.87 11.28 -1.49
C MET A 167 8.57 10.58 -1.10
N LEU A 168 8.04 9.72 -1.98
CA LEU A 168 6.86 8.92 -1.69
C LEU A 168 7.12 7.95 -0.54
N GLY A 169 8.28 7.31 -0.49
CA GLY A 169 8.68 6.44 0.63
C GLY A 169 8.69 7.17 1.98
N ILE A 170 9.21 8.41 2.02
CA ILE A 170 9.17 9.26 3.22
C ILE A 170 7.73 9.62 3.59
N LEU A 171 6.93 10.04 2.60
CA LEU A 171 5.55 10.47 2.79
C LEU A 171 4.64 9.33 3.27
N MET A 172 4.87 8.11 2.79
CA MET A 172 4.04 6.94 3.12
C MET A 172 4.14 6.52 4.59
N VAL A 173 5.18 6.92 5.32
CA VAL A 173 5.25 6.73 6.79
C VAL A 173 4.10 7.48 7.50
N ALA A 174 3.64 8.58 6.92
CA ALA A 174 2.55 9.40 7.45
C ALA A 174 1.19 9.11 6.81
N ALA A 175 1.14 8.22 5.80
CA ALA A 175 -0.11 7.94 5.09
C ALA A 175 -1.06 7.13 5.98
N PRO A 176 -2.36 7.48 6.02
CA PRO A 176 -3.31 6.77 6.87
C PRO A 176 -3.64 5.39 6.26
N GLY A 177 -3.73 4.37 7.12
CA GLY A 177 -4.03 2.98 6.74
C GLY A 177 -5.51 2.70 6.43
N VAL A 178 -6.20 3.65 5.81
CA VAL A 178 -7.64 3.63 5.48
C VAL A 178 -7.85 3.64 3.96
N PRO A 179 -9.05 3.29 3.45
CA PRO A 179 -9.32 3.28 2.01
C PRO A 179 -8.99 4.62 1.35
N GLY A 180 -8.20 4.59 0.28
CA GLY A 180 -7.74 5.79 -0.42
C GLY A 180 -6.70 6.64 0.32
N GLY A 181 -6.28 6.27 1.54
CA GLY A 181 -5.38 7.07 2.36
C GLY A 181 -4.04 7.39 1.70
N ALA A 182 -3.42 6.37 1.09
CA ALA A 182 -2.13 6.52 0.40
C ALA A 182 -2.21 7.44 -0.82
N ILE A 183 -3.26 7.34 -1.65
CA ILE A 183 -3.39 8.25 -2.79
C ILE A 183 -3.63 9.68 -2.32
N MET A 184 -4.52 9.89 -1.34
CA MET A 184 -4.82 11.22 -0.81
C MET A 184 -3.59 11.89 -0.20
N ALA A 185 -2.75 11.13 0.49
CA ALA A 185 -1.46 11.63 0.97
C ALA A 185 -0.54 12.06 -0.19
N SER A 186 -0.52 11.30 -1.28
CA SER A 186 0.41 11.50 -2.40
C SER A 186 0.00 12.56 -3.44
N ILE A 187 -1.26 13.04 -3.47
CA ILE A 187 -1.75 13.93 -4.54
C ILE A 187 -0.93 15.23 -4.64
N GLY A 188 -0.61 15.86 -3.51
CA GLY A 188 0.21 17.08 -3.51
C GLY A 188 1.63 16.84 -4.06
N LEU A 189 2.21 15.67 -3.78
CA LEU A 189 3.50 15.26 -4.32
C LEU A 189 3.43 14.99 -5.83
N ILE A 190 2.38 14.32 -6.29
CA ILE A 190 2.14 14.04 -7.71
C ILE A 190 1.98 15.36 -8.49
N ALA A 191 1.21 16.31 -7.95
CA ALA A 191 1.05 17.63 -8.58
C ALA A 191 2.37 18.40 -8.63
N SER A 192 3.10 18.49 -7.51
CA SER A 192 4.30 19.32 -7.41
C SER A 192 5.53 18.74 -8.11
N MET A 193 5.74 17.43 -8.06
CA MET A 193 6.93 16.79 -8.64
C MET A 193 6.71 16.34 -10.08
N LEU A 194 5.53 15.76 -10.39
CA LEU A 194 5.26 15.22 -11.72
C LEU A 194 4.52 16.22 -12.62
N GLY A 195 4.03 17.34 -12.07
CA GLY A 195 3.35 18.37 -12.84
C GLY A 195 1.94 17.99 -13.29
N PHE A 196 1.27 17.07 -12.57
CA PHE A 196 -0.07 16.62 -12.94
C PHE A 196 -1.09 17.72 -12.66
N ASP A 197 -1.87 18.07 -13.69
CA ASP A 197 -3.02 18.96 -13.56
C ASP A 197 -4.19 18.30 -12.81
N SER A 198 -5.27 19.05 -12.59
CA SER A 198 -6.45 18.56 -11.87
C SER A 198 -7.15 17.39 -12.56
N SER A 199 -7.10 17.32 -13.89
CA SER A 199 -7.70 16.22 -14.68
C SER A 199 -6.91 14.94 -14.48
N MET A 200 -5.58 15.01 -14.60
CA MET A 200 -4.66 13.89 -14.36
C MET A 200 -4.70 13.41 -12.91
N GLN A 201 -4.80 14.32 -11.93
CA GLN A 201 -4.99 13.96 -10.52
C GLN A 201 -6.33 13.24 -10.31
N GLY A 202 -7.41 13.72 -10.93
CA GLY A 202 -8.71 13.05 -10.88
C GLY A 202 -8.66 11.64 -11.46
N LEU A 203 -7.98 11.46 -12.60
CA LEU A 203 -7.76 10.17 -13.23
C LEU A 203 -6.95 9.22 -12.34
N MET A 204 -5.90 9.75 -11.71
CA MET A 204 -5.06 9.02 -10.78
C MET A 204 -5.85 8.51 -9.57
N ILE A 205 -6.71 9.36 -8.98
CA ILE A 205 -7.59 8.97 -7.88
C ILE A 205 -8.55 7.86 -8.33
N ALA A 206 -9.23 8.06 -9.47
CA ALA A 206 -10.18 7.08 -10.00
C ALA A 206 -9.53 5.71 -10.22
N LEU A 207 -8.37 5.69 -10.90
CA LEU A 207 -7.65 4.46 -11.19
C LEU A 207 -7.13 3.80 -9.92
N TYR A 208 -6.56 4.57 -8.98
CA TYR A 208 -6.02 4.04 -7.73
C TYR A 208 -7.11 3.39 -6.87
N ILE A 209 -8.26 4.05 -6.72
CA ILE A 209 -9.37 3.60 -5.87
C ILE A 209 -9.98 2.31 -6.42
N ALA A 210 -10.12 2.19 -7.73
CA ALA A 210 -10.66 0.99 -8.38
C ALA A 210 -9.88 -0.30 -8.06
N MET A 211 -8.61 -0.19 -7.68
CA MET A 211 -7.71 -1.30 -7.39
C MET A 211 -7.10 -1.22 -5.99
N ASP A 212 -7.65 -0.42 -5.07
CA ASP A 212 -7.04 -0.18 -3.76
C ASP A 212 -6.91 -1.43 -2.91
N GLY A 213 -7.93 -2.29 -2.95
CA GLY A 213 -7.90 -3.58 -2.27
C GLY A 213 -6.68 -4.43 -2.62
N PHE A 214 -6.21 -4.44 -3.87
CA PHE A 214 -5.03 -5.22 -4.26
C PHE A 214 -3.72 -4.66 -3.66
N GLY A 215 -3.60 -3.34 -3.62
CA GLY A 215 -2.45 -2.66 -3.00
C GLY A 215 -2.41 -2.89 -1.50
N THR A 216 -3.55 -2.72 -0.83
CA THR A 216 -3.69 -2.99 0.62
C THR A 216 -3.41 -4.46 0.93
N ALA A 217 -3.96 -5.38 0.13
CA ALA A 217 -3.73 -6.82 0.30
C ALA A 217 -2.25 -7.19 0.15
N ALA A 218 -1.53 -6.55 -0.78
CA ALA A 218 -0.10 -6.74 -0.91
C ALA A 218 0.70 -6.16 0.27
N ASN A 219 0.31 -5.00 0.81
CA ASN A 219 0.94 -4.41 2.00
C ASN A 219 0.87 -5.39 3.19
N VAL A 220 -0.35 -5.77 3.58
CA VAL A 220 -0.54 -6.62 4.77
C VAL A 220 0.07 -8.01 4.62
N THR A 221 0.11 -8.53 3.39
CA THR A 221 0.75 -9.83 3.11
C THR A 221 2.26 -9.71 3.20
N GLY A 222 2.84 -8.63 2.67
CA GLY A 222 4.26 -8.30 2.78
C GLY A 222 4.71 -8.09 4.22
N ASP A 223 3.85 -7.56 5.10
CA ASP A 223 4.15 -7.42 6.54
C ASP A 223 4.48 -8.77 7.19
N GLY A 224 3.78 -9.85 6.77
CA GLY A 224 4.08 -11.21 7.20
C GLY A 224 5.46 -11.70 6.74
N ALA A 225 5.91 -11.33 5.54
CA ALA A 225 7.26 -11.61 5.07
C ALA A 225 8.33 -10.87 5.89
N ILE A 226 8.10 -9.60 6.23
CA ILE A 226 9.00 -8.84 7.12
C ILE A 226 9.07 -9.49 8.50
N ALA A 227 7.93 -9.87 9.08
CA ALA A 227 7.87 -10.53 10.38
C ALA A 227 8.67 -11.85 10.40
N LEU A 228 8.65 -12.64 9.32
CA LEU A 228 9.46 -13.85 9.17
C LEU A 228 10.97 -13.56 9.18
N ILE A 229 11.39 -12.51 8.47
CA ILE A 229 12.79 -12.07 8.43
C ILE A 229 13.24 -11.63 9.83
N ILE A 230 12.49 -10.73 10.48
CA ILE A 230 12.80 -10.20 11.81
C ILE A 230 12.86 -11.31 12.86
N ASN A 231 11.91 -12.24 12.83
CA ASN A 231 11.90 -13.40 13.71
C ASN A 231 13.20 -14.20 13.59
N THR A 232 13.65 -14.45 12.36
CA THR A 232 14.86 -15.23 12.11
C THR A 232 16.12 -14.51 12.57
N ILE A 233 16.22 -13.20 12.33
CA ILE A 233 17.35 -12.38 12.79
C ILE A 233 17.43 -12.41 14.32
N LYS A 234 16.29 -12.24 15.00
CA LYS A 234 16.24 -12.19 16.46
C LYS A 234 16.51 -13.54 17.12
N THR A 235 16.04 -14.64 16.54
CA THR A 235 16.35 -16.00 17.03
C THR A 235 17.84 -16.34 16.85
N LYS A 236 18.49 -15.87 15.79
CA LYS A 236 19.94 -16.06 15.59
C LYS A 236 20.79 -15.24 16.57
N SER A 237 20.32 -14.06 16.99
CA SER A 237 21.03 -13.18 17.92
C SER A 237 20.91 -13.58 19.40
N SER A 238 19.96 -14.46 19.72
CA SER A 238 19.76 -14.99 21.07
C SER A 238 19.93 -16.51 21.03
N PRO A 239 21.16 -17.04 21.02
CA PRO A 239 21.35 -18.42 21.42
C PRO A 239 20.87 -18.52 22.87
N GLU A 240 20.01 -19.50 23.14
CA GLU A 240 19.55 -19.82 24.48
C GLU A 240 20.76 -19.81 25.44
N THR A 241 20.68 -18.99 26.48
CA THR A 241 21.47 -19.22 27.69
C THR A 241 21.03 -20.58 28.23
N VAL A 242 21.71 -21.62 27.77
CA VAL A 242 21.74 -22.93 28.43
C VAL A 242 22.47 -22.69 29.75
N THR A 243 21.72 -22.25 30.77
CA THR A 243 22.16 -22.44 32.14
C THR A 243 21.99 -23.92 32.42
N ALA A 244 23.11 -24.63 32.36
CA ALA A 244 23.27 -25.99 32.81
C ALA A 244 22.81 -26.13 34.28
N GLU A 245 22.29 -27.31 34.57
CA GLU A 245 21.94 -27.86 35.87
C GLU A 245 23.05 -27.68 36.92
#